data_AF-A0A970QTQ8-F1
#
_entry.id   AF-A0A970QTQ8-F1
#
_cell.length_a   1.000
_cell.length_b   1.000
_cell.length_c   1.000
_cell.angle_alpha   90.00
_cell.angle_beta   90.00
_cell.angle_gamma   90.00
#
_symmetry.space_group_name_H-M   'P 1'
#
loop_
_entity.id
_entity.type
_entity.pdbx_description
1 polymer ?
#
loop_
_entity_poly.entity_id
_entity_poly.type
_entity_poly.pdbx_seq_one_letter_code
_entity_poly.pdbx_strand_id
1 'polypeptide(L)'
;MKLWNNKTEIQFFIEALKNFASPEQLFYNLQDGYFAYVPKGSNAEGQTLQSRNSLIGQYTEKWSKTIFEPIAKELGLYAVNSVVCEELGLTRQSSADLALCTTDHTNQKPENIKLLFEIKMSVVSNYKFTQPNKVEFIGDYKQHKGNPALLRSDSMLKAIGKSINIRVSGIASTKIPVVVLGNSPITESYIKKVDFLKTSGVIQGFWSLNPNPTNSDYVKNTPKLGFQTILNNKQLLNNSKELVTNDMNYFSSMISKLKLGEIIRISSQETTDIAKAEKFLTLIRN
;
A
#
# COMPACT_ATOMS: atom_id res chain seq x y z
N MET A 1 -13.21 2.54 -14.38
CA MET A 1 -11.89 3.21 -14.44
C MET A 1 -10.82 2.21 -14.84
N LYS A 2 -9.63 2.66 -15.29
CA LYS A 2 -8.53 1.76 -15.69
C LYS A 2 -7.51 1.66 -14.55
N LEU A 3 -7.04 0.44 -14.27
CA LEU A 3 -5.92 0.19 -13.36
C LEU A 3 -4.62 0.83 -13.90
N TRP A 4 -3.59 0.89 -13.04
CA TRP A 4 -2.32 1.53 -13.35
C TRP A 4 -1.69 0.90 -14.60
N ASN A 5 -1.16 1.74 -15.48
CA ASN A 5 -0.49 1.33 -16.70
C ASN A 5 0.40 2.47 -17.23
N ASN A 6 1.16 2.21 -18.30
CA ASN A 6 2.13 3.16 -18.83
C ASN A 6 1.50 4.47 -19.34
N LYS A 7 0.23 4.46 -19.77
CA LYS A 7 -0.47 5.70 -20.15
C LYS A 7 -0.69 6.60 -18.93
N THR A 8 -0.98 6.01 -17.77
CA THR A 8 -1.13 6.75 -16.50
C THR A 8 0.20 7.37 -16.05
N GLU A 9 1.31 6.67 -16.23
CA GLU A 9 2.66 7.21 -15.94
C GLU A 9 3.05 8.33 -16.91
N ILE A 10 2.79 8.16 -18.21
CA ILE A 10 3.00 9.23 -19.21
C ILE A 10 2.14 10.46 -18.87
N GLN A 11 0.89 10.25 -18.48
CA GLN A 11 0.00 11.33 -18.04
C GLN A 11 0.59 12.07 -16.83
N PHE A 12 1.10 11.35 -15.83
CA PHE A 12 1.82 11.97 -14.69
C PHE A 12 2.96 12.88 -15.17
N PHE A 13 3.83 12.40 -16.06
CA PHE A 13 4.94 13.20 -16.56
C PHE A 13 4.47 14.43 -17.34
N ILE A 14 3.49 14.28 -18.23
CA ILE A 14 2.95 15.38 -19.04
C ILE A 14 2.30 16.44 -18.14
N GLU A 15 1.51 16.03 -17.15
CA GLU A 15 0.85 16.95 -16.21
C GLU A 15 1.88 17.66 -15.31
N ALA A 16 2.91 16.95 -14.84
CA ALA A 16 3.95 17.55 -14.01
C ALA A 16 4.76 18.59 -14.80
N LEU A 17 5.20 18.26 -16.02
CA LEU A 17 5.94 19.16 -16.92
C LEU A 17 5.15 20.43 -17.27
N LYS A 18 3.83 20.31 -17.47
CA LYS A 18 2.98 21.45 -17.83
C LYS A 18 2.72 22.42 -16.69
N ASN A 19 2.68 21.93 -15.46
CA ASN A 19 2.10 22.69 -14.36
C ASN A 19 3.13 23.16 -13.32
N PHE A 20 4.08 22.32 -12.92
CA PHE A 20 4.83 22.58 -11.69
C PHE A 20 6.22 21.94 -11.58
N ALA A 21 6.72 21.23 -12.59
CA ALA A 21 8.03 20.58 -12.53
C ALA A 21 8.87 20.80 -13.80
N SER A 22 10.16 21.10 -13.62
CA SER A 22 11.12 21.12 -14.72
C SER A 22 11.51 19.70 -15.15
N PRO A 23 12.02 19.51 -16.37
CA PRO A 23 12.54 18.22 -16.82
C PRO A 23 13.56 17.60 -15.86
N GLU A 24 14.46 18.41 -15.30
CA GLU A 24 15.53 17.97 -14.38
C GLU A 24 14.99 17.47 -13.04
N GLN A 25 13.79 17.92 -12.64
CA GLN A 25 13.13 17.42 -11.44
C GLN A 25 12.49 16.05 -11.65
N LEU A 26 12.24 15.63 -12.89
CA LEU A 26 11.52 14.41 -13.26
C LEU A 26 12.41 13.36 -13.93
N PHE A 27 13.44 13.79 -14.65
CA PHE A 27 14.28 12.97 -15.50
C PHE A 27 15.76 13.17 -15.20
N TYR A 28 16.52 12.09 -15.34
CA TYR A 28 17.98 12.12 -15.35
C TYR A 28 18.45 12.73 -16.66
N ASN A 29 19.29 13.75 -16.60
CA ASN A 29 19.96 14.30 -17.77
C ASN A 29 21.21 13.47 -18.07
N LEU A 30 21.15 12.63 -19.10
CA LEU A 30 22.24 11.78 -19.57
C LEU A 30 22.75 12.29 -20.93
N GLN A 31 23.91 11.81 -21.38
CA GLN A 31 24.47 12.19 -22.69
C GLN A 31 23.47 12.02 -23.85
N ASP A 32 22.65 10.96 -23.80
CA ASP A 32 21.67 10.62 -24.85
C ASP A 32 20.27 11.23 -24.64
N GLY A 33 20.14 12.16 -23.68
CA GLY A 33 18.93 12.91 -23.36
C GLY A 33 18.36 12.67 -21.96
N TYR A 34 17.08 12.99 -21.79
CA TYR A 34 16.37 12.92 -20.50
C TYR A 34 15.66 11.58 -20.32
N PHE A 35 15.93 10.90 -19.20
CA PHE A 35 15.39 9.57 -18.91
C PHE A 35 14.75 9.46 -17.53
N ALA A 36 13.63 8.74 -17.39
CA ALA A 36 13.01 8.54 -16.08
C ALA A 36 13.91 7.70 -15.17
N TYR A 37 14.64 6.73 -15.71
CA TYR A 37 15.66 5.98 -14.99
C TYR A 37 16.88 5.80 -15.85
N VAL A 38 18.05 5.71 -15.21
CA VAL A 38 19.30 5.34 -15.88
C VAL A 38 19.14 3.92 -16.47
N PRO A 39 19.28 3.75 -17.80
CA PRO A 39 19.23 2.43 -18.42
C PRO A 39 20.31 1.49 -17.85
N LYS A 40 20.04 0.17 -17.83
CA LYS A 40 21.07 -0.81 -17.47
C LYS A 40 22.19 -0.79 -18.52
N GLY A 41 23.44 -0.94 -18.07
CA GLY A 41 24.62 -0.86 -18.93
C GLY A 41 25.20 0.55 -19.12
N SER A 42 24.44 1.61 -18.86
CA SER A 42 24.93 3.00 -18.94
C SER A 42 25.56 3.46 -17.63
N ASN A 43 26.70 4.16 -17.68
CA ASN A 43 27.26 4.85 -16.52
C ASN A 43 26.65 6.24 -16.39
N ALA A 44 26.18 6.57 -15.19
CA ALA A 44 25.72 7.90 -14.86
C ALA A 44 26.26 8.22 -13.46
N GLU A 45 26.97 9.34 -13.31
CA GLU A 45 27.29 9.90 -12.01
C GLU A 45 26.00 10.38 -11.34
N GLY A 46 25.86 10.02 -10.06
CA GLY A 46 24.57 9.94 -9.41
C GLY A 46 23.95 11.26 -8.97
N GLN A 47 22.62 11.25 -8.87
CA GLN A 47 21.85 11.71 -7.71
C GLN A 47 20.47 11.03 -7.77
N THR A 48 19.91 10.63 -6.62
CA THR A 48 18.54 10.11 -6.61
C THR A 48 17.58 11.28 -6.86
N LEU A 49 16.66 11.16 -7.84
CA LEU A 49 15.65 12.19 -8.10
C LEU A 49 14.58 12.20 -6.99
N GLN A 50 14.92 12.79 -5.85
CA GLN A 50 14.04 12.88 -4.68
C GLN A 50 12.79 13.71 -4.98
N SER A 51 12.92 14.78 -5.77
CA SER A 51 11.83 15.61 -6.27
C SER A 51 10.74 14.77 -6.94
N ARG A 52 11.12 13.93 -7.92
CA ARG A 52 10.16 13.05 -8.59
C ARG A 52 9.49 12.10 -7.63
N ASN A 53 10.22 11.49 -6.70
CA ASN A 53 9.65 10.52 -5.75
C ASN A 53 8.55 11.16 -4.89
N SER A 54 8.69 12.43 -4.51
CA SER A 54 7.63 13.18 -3.82
C SER A 54 6.43 13.45 -4.74
N LEU A 55 6.69 13.96 -5.95
CA LEU A 55 5.63 14.29 -6.92
C LEU A 55 4.79 13.07 -7.33
N ILE A 56 5.43 11.94 -7.64
CA ILE A 56 4.70 10.71 -7.99
C ILE A 56 3.92 10.16 -6.80
N GLY A 57 4.44 10.31 -5.57
CA GLY A 57 3.73 9.91 -4.35
C GLY A 57 2.38 10.63 -4.24
N GLN A 58 2.40 11.96 -4.28
CA GLN A 58 1.18 12.79 -4.24
C GLN A 58 0.21 12.45 -5.39
N TYR A 59 0.73 12.26 -6.60
CA TYR A 59 -0.08 11.86 -7.75
C TYR A 59 -0.76 10.50 -7.51
N THR A 60 -0.02 9.51 -6.99
CA THR A 60 -0.56 8.16 -6.75
C THR A 60 -1.57 8.11 -5.61
N GLU A 61 -1.46 8.98 -4.60
CA GLU A 61 -2.48 9.12 -3.55
C GLU A 61 -3.81 9.62 -4.11
N LYS A 62 -3.78 10.69 -4.92
CA LYS A 62 -4.96 11.22 -5.60
C LYS A 62 -5.55 10.23 -6.60
N TRP A 63 -4.69 9.55 -7.36
CA TRP A 63 -5.10 8.52 -8.30
C TRP A 63 -5.77 7.33 -7.60
N SER A 64 -5.21 6.89 -6.46
CA SER A 64 -5.78 5.79 -5.68
C SER A 64 -7.16 6.16 -5.16
N LYS A 65 -7.34 7.37 -4.62
CA LYS A 65 -8.67 7.88 -4.25
C LYS A 65 -9.68 7.71 -5.37
N THR A 66 -9.31 8.17 -6.56
CA THR A 66 -10.17 8.12 -7.76
C THR A 66 -10.61 6.69 -8.06
N ILE A 67 -9.69 5.71 -8.00
CA ILE A 67 -10.00 4.29 -8.21
C ILE A 67 -10.92 3.72 -7.12
N PHE A 68 -10.75 4.13 -5.87
CA PHE A 68 -11.51 3.63 -4.74
C PHE A 68 -12.83 4.35 -4.50
N GLU A 69 -13.05 5.56 -5.01
CA GLU A 69 -14.32 6.30 -4.92
C GLU A 69 -15.55 5.47 -5.35
N PRO A 70 -15.58 4.84 -6.55
CA PRO A 70 -16.72 4.02 -6.94
C PRO A 70 -16.88 2.77 -6.06
N ILE A 71 -15.77 2.20 -5.57
CA ILE A 71 -15.79 1.03 -4.68
C ILE A 71 -16.38 1.42 -3.32
N ALA A 72 -15.92 2.55 -2.75
CA ALA A 72 -16.42 3.09 -1.49
C ALA A 72 -17.92 3.34 -1.59
N LYS A 73 -18.37 3.98 -2.68
CA LYS A 73 -19.79 4.24 -2.93
C LYS A 73 -20.63 2.97 -2.98
N GLU A 74 -20.14 1.92 -3.64
CA GLU A 74 -20.83 0.62 -3.70
C GLU A 74 -20.93 -0.05 -2.31
N LEU A 75 -19.97 0.22 -1.43
CA LEU A 75 -19.96 -0.26 -0.05
C LEU A 75 -20.68 0.68 0.93
N GLY A 76 -21.27 1.80 0.47
CA GLY A 76 -21.91 2.79 1.34
C GLY A 76 -20.91 3.60 2.19
N LEU A 77 -19.70 3.81 1.68
CA LEU A 77 -18.57 4.48 2.34
C LEU A 77 -18.02 5.63 1.47
N TYR A 78 -17.08 6.38 2.05
CA TYR A 78 -16.31 7.43 1.41
C TYR A 78 -14.84 7.02 1.29
N ALA A 79 -14.22 7.31 0.14
CA ALA A 79 -12.78 7.25 -0.03
C ALA A 79 -12.16 8.59 0.43
N VAL A 80 -11.31 8.57 1.46
CA VAL A 80 -10.77 9.79 2.10
C VAL A 80 -9.25 9.72 2.17
N ASN A 81 -8.57 10.74 1.66
CA ASN A 81 -7.11 10.86 1.73
C ASN A 81 -6.65 11.53 3.02
N SER A 82 -5.40 11.27 3.39
CA SER A 82 -4.69 11.94 4.49
C SER A 82 -5.42 11.82 5.83
N VAL A 83 -6.02 10.65 6.10
CA VAL A 83 -6.86 10.43 7.28
C VAL A 83 -6.04 10.52 8.56
N VAL A 84 -6.54 11.36 9.48
CA VAL A 84 -5.97 11.60 10.80
C VAL A 84 -6.87 10.95 11.84
N CYS A 85 -6.28 10.14 12.71
CA CYS A 85 -6.92 9.48 13.84
C CYS A 85 -5.86 9.20 14.91
N GLU A 86 -5.76 10.11 15.90
CA GLU A 86 -4.73 10.07 16.94
C GLU A 86 -4.78 8.77 17.78
N GLU A 87 -5.98 8.22 18.02
CA GLU A 87 -6.19 6.93 18.69
C GLU A 87 -5.58 5.74 17.94
N LEU A 88 -5.36 5.89 16.63
CA LEU A 88 -4.69 4.91 15.78
C LEU A 88 -3.20 5.21 15.56
N GLY A 89 -2.67 6.23 16.24
CA GLY A 89 -1.32 6.75 15.98
C GLY A 89 -1.17 7.41 14.61
N LEU A 90 -2.29 7.78 13.95
CA LEU A 90 -2.32 8.46 12.66
C LEU A 90 -2.41 9.96 12.87
N THR A 91 -1.26 10.60 13.07
CA THR A 91 -1.18 12.05 13.31
C THR A 91 -1.22 12.83 12.00
N ARG A 92 -1.29 14.17 12.05
CA ARG A 92 -1.14 15.00 10.84
C ARG A 92 0.20 14.82 10.12
N GLN A 93 1.27 14.49 10.85
CA GLN A 93 2.60 14.27 10.29
C GLN A 93 2.76 12.86 9.71
N SER A 94 1.90 11.92 10.09
CA SER A 94 1.93 10.53 9.65
C SER A 94 0.51 9.97 9.44
N SER A 95 -0.30 10.71 8.68
CA SER A 95 -1.68 10.34 8.36
C SER A 95 -1.72 9.09 7.50
N ALA A 96 -2.84 8.37 7.47
CA ALA A 96 -3.04 7.32 6.48
C ALA A 96 -3.22 7.94 5.08
N ASP A 97 -2.62 7.33 4.07
CA ASP A 97 -2.59 7.90 2.72
C ASP A 97 -4.00 7.92 2.11
N LEU A 98 -4.76 6.83 2.34
CA LEU A 98 -6.16 6.68 1.96
C LEU A 98 -6.89 5.77 2.96
N ALA A 99 -8.18 6.00 3.17
CA ALA A 99 -9.04 5.09 3.91
C ALA A 99 -10.44 5.01 3.28
N LEU A 100 -11.16 3.93 3.57
CA LEU A 100 -12.62 3.86 3.40
C LEU A 100 -13.29 4.15 4.74
N CYS A 101 -14.12 5.18 4.76
CA CYS A 101 -14.72 5.71 5.98
C CYS A 101 -16.25 5.81 5.87
N THR A 102 -16.94 5.79 6.99
CA THR A 102 -18.40 6.05 7.06
C THR A 102 -18.74 7.54 6.93
N THR A 103 -17.75 8.41 7.08
CA THR A 103 -17.88 9.87 6.90
C THR A 103 -16.81 10.36 5.91
N ASP A 104 -17.02 11.53 5.31
CA ASP A 104 -16.13 12.10 4.28
C ASP A 104 -15.04 13.03 4.83
N HIS A 105 -14.90 13.10 6.17
CA HIS A 105 -13.97 14.00 6.84
C HIS A 105 -12.55 13.43 6.93
N THR A 106 -11.55 14.30 6.92
CA THR A 106 -10.14 13.89 7.11
C THR A 106 -9.85 13.45 8.55
N ASN A 107 -10.37 14.16 9.55
CA ASN A 107 -10.26 13.74 10.94
C ASN A 107 -11.33 12.70 11.23
N GLN A 108 -10.92 11.51 11.66
CA GLN A 108 -11.79 10.37 11.88
C GLN A 108 -11.67 9.84 13.29
N LYS A 109 -12.77 9.29 13.79
CA LYS A 109 -12.74 8.38 14.94
C LYS A 109 -12.51 6.95 14.44
N PRO A 110 -11.93 6.05 15.26
CA PRO A 110 -11.64 4.69 14.82
C PRO A 110 -12.85 3.93 14.26
N GLU A 111 -14.03 4.08 14.87
CA GLU A 111 -15.26 3.38 14.46
C GLU A 111 -15.72 3.72 13.04
N ASN A 112 -15.32 4.89 12.54
CA ASN A 112 -15.67 5.35 11.19
C ASN A 112 -14.74 4.76 10.12
N ILE A 113 -13.54 4.31 10.48
CA ILE A 113 -12.55 3.78 9.55
C ILE A 113 -12.82 2.29 9.34
N LYS A 114 -13.12 1.91 8.09
CA LYS A 114 -13.42 0.51 7.74
C LYS A 114 -12.27 -0.21 7.04
N LEU A 115 -11.37 0.54 6.40
CA LEU A 115 -10.21 -0.02 5.71
C LEU A 115 -9.16 1.07 5.55
N LEU A 116 -7.91 0.78 5.89
CA LEU A 116 -6.76 1.67 5.72
C LEU A 116 -5.89 1.22 4.55
N PHE A 117 -5.40 2.19 3.79
CA PHE A 117 -4.44 1.97 2.73
C PHE A 117 -3.16 2.77 2.97
N GLU A 118 -2.03 2.07 2.92
CA GLU A 118 -0.71 2.66 2.81
C GLU A 118 -0.23 2.58 1.37
N ILE A 119 0.05 3.72 0.74
CA ILE A 119 0.39 3.80 -0.67
C ILE A 119 1.92 3.79 -0.82
N LYS A 120 2.40 2.83 -1.58
CA LYS A 120 3.80 2.62 -1.97
C LYS A 120 3.85 2.36 -3.47
N MET A 121 3.36 3.34 -4.23
CA MET A 121 3.43 3.38 -5.68
C MET A 121 4.56 4.31 -6.13
N SER A 122 5.09 4.08 -7.33
CA SER A 122 6.14 4.92 -7.93
C SER A 122 6.05 4.89 -9.45
N VAL A 123 6.94 5.61 -10.14
CA VAL A 123 7.19 5.30 -11.56
C VAL A 123 7.78 3.88 -11.63
N VAL A 124 7.24 3.05 -12.53
CA VAL A 124 7.62 1.64 -12.68
C VAL A 124 8.46 1.44 -13.93
N SER A 125 8.06 2.07 -15.04
CA SER A 125 8.76 1.93 -16.32
C SER A 125 9.78 3.03 -16.55
N ASN A 126 10.63 2.84 -17.55
CA ASN A 126 11.50 3.88 -18.08
C ASN A 126 10.85 4.64 -19.23
N TYR A 127 11.12 5.93 -19.26
CA TYR A 127 10.62 6.85 -20.26
C TYR A 127 11.73 7.77 -20.75
N LYS A 128 11.72 8.09 -22.03
CA LYS A 128 12.56 9.14 -22.62
C LYS A 128 11.74 10.39 -22.79
N PHE A 129 12.26 11.52 -22.31
CA PHE A 129 11.68 12.83 -22.56
C PHE A 129 12.43 13.53 -23.70
N THR A 130 11.68 14.09 -24.63
CA THR A 130 12.17 14.95 -25.71
C THR A 130 11.35 16.23 -25.75
N GLN A 131 12.06 17.35 -25.91
CA GLN A 131 11.43 18.67 -25.98
C GLN A 131 10.52 18.77 -27.22
N PRO A 132 9.40 19.52 -27.16
CA PRO A 132 8.98 20.33 -26.00
C PRO A 132 8.22 19.55 -24.91
N ASN A 133 7.52 18.46 -25.22
CA ASN A 133 6.61 17.78 -24.26
C ASN A 133 6.35 16.30 -24.59
N LYS A 134 7.30 15.62 -25.21
CA LYS A 134 7.11 14.24 -25.68
C LYS A 134 7.76 13.27 -24.70
N VAL A 135 6.95 12.40 -24.09
CA VAL A 135 7.38 11.35 -23.15
C VAL A 135 7.06 10.00 -23.78
N GLU A 136 8.08 9.19 -24.04
CA GLU A 136 7.96 7.90 -24.71
C GLU A 136 8.40 6.77 -23.81
N PHE A 137 7.61 5.70 -23.74
CA PHE A 137 8.02 4.47 -23.07
C PHE A 137 9.20 3.84 -23.81
N ILE A 138 10.25 3.48 -23.08
CA ILE A 138 11.45 2.85 -23.66
C ILE A 138 11.85 1.54 -22.99
N GLY A 139 11.22 1.17 -21.88
CA GLY A 139 11.52 -0.09 -21.21
C GLY A 139 10.84 -0.27 -19.86
N ASP A 140 10.76 -1.51 -19.40
CA ASP A 140 10.16 -1.84 -18.10
C ASP A 140 11.19 -1.78 -16.94
N TYR A 141 10.72 -2.10 -15.73
CA TYR A 141 11.54 -2.04 -14.52
C TYR A 141 12.76 -2.97 -14.51
N LYS A 142 12.81 -3.98 -15.40
CA LYS A 142 13.96 -4.87 -15.52
C LYS A 142 15.05 -4.30 -16.41
N GLN A 143 14.77 -3.25 -17.18
CA GLN A 143 15.69 -2.66 -18.16
C GLN A 143 16.40 -1.39 -17.66
N HIS A 144 16.08 -0.92 -16.45
CA HIS A 144 16.70 0.24 -15.84
C HIS A 144 17.28 -0.05 -14.44
N LYS A 145 18.12 0.86 -13.93
CA LYS A 145 18.82 0.71 -12.64
C LYS A 145 17.96 1.05 -11.42
N GLY A 146 16.91 1.85 -11.60
CA GLY A 146 16.00 2.20 -10.49
C GLY A 146 15.12 1.03 -10.06
N ASN A 147 14.78 0.96 -8.78
CA ASN A 147 13.82 -0.01 -8.26
C ASN A 147 12.48 0.69 -7.94
N PRO A 148 11.37 0.22 -8.52
CA PRO A 148 10.01 0.61 -8.12
C PRO A 148 9.74 0.32 -6.64
N ALA A 149 8.75 1.00 -6.07
CA ALA A 149 8.53 1.07 -4.63
C ALA A 149 8.46 -0.29 -3.91
N LEU A 150 7.65 -1.27 -4.36
CA LEU A 150 7.57 -2.57 -3.67
C LEU A 150 8.78 -3.49 -3.94
N LEU A 151 9.65 -3.14 -4.88
CA LEU A 151 10.93 -3.81 -5.11
C LEU A 151 12.05 -3.22 -4.22
N ARG A 152 11.80 -2.14 -3.49
CA ARG A 152 12.73 -1.55 -2.53
C ARG A 152 12.45 -2.01 -1.12
N SER A 153 13.46 -2.57 -0.45
CA SER A 153 13.34 -3.01 0.94
C SER A 153 12.98 -1.88 1.90
N ASP A 154 13.52 -0.67 1.73
CA ASP A 154 13.21 0.46 2.62
C ASP A 154 11.72 0.85 2.56
N SER A 155 11.14 0.83 1.37
CA SER A 155 9.72 1.12 1.13
C SER A 155 8.81 0.07 1.76
N MET A 156 9.15 -1.22 1.59
CA MET A 156 8.45 -2.33 2.23
C MET A 156 8.51 -2.23 3.76
N LEU A 157 9.68 -1.96 4.33
CA LEU A 157 9.87 -1.83 5.78
C LEU A 157 9.10 -0.64 6.36
N LYS A 158 9.04 0.49 5.65
CA LYS A 158 8.23 1.65 6.06
C LYS A 158 6.75 1.31 6.14
N ALA A 159 6.20 0.62 5.13
CA ALA A 159 4.80 0.21 5.14
C ALA A 159 4.49 -0.80 6.26
N ILE A 160 5.40 -1.75 6.50
CA ILE A 160 5.32 -2.69 7.62
C ILE A 160 5.36 -1.95 8.96
N GLY A 161 6.32 -1.04 9.14
CA GLY A 161 6.47 -0.26 10.37
C GLY A 161 5.25 0.57 10.71
N LYS A 162 4.68 1.27 9.72
CA LYS A 162 3.44 2.05 9.92
C LYS A 162 2.25 1.16 10.28
N SER A 163 2.14 -0.01 9.64
CA SER A 163 1.09 -0.98 9.95
C SER A 163 1.22 -1.52 11.38
N ILE A 164 2.44 -1.82 11.83
CA ILE A 164 2.71 -2.23 13.21
C ILE A 164 2.33 -1.12 14.19
N ASN A 165 2.73 0.13 13.92
CA ASN A 165 2.38 1.27 14.77
C ASN A 165 0.86 1.42 14.96
N ILE A 166 0.08 1.24 13.89
CA ILE A 166 -1.39 1.21 13.97
C ILE A 166 -1.85 0.04 14.85
N ARG A 167 -1.32 -1.17 14.62
CA ARG A 167 -1.72 -2.38 15.36
C ARG A 167 -1.47 -2.30 16.87
N VAL A 168 -0.45 -1.56 17.30
CA VAL A 168 -0.09 -1.43 18.71
C VAL A 168 -0.67 -0.17 19.37
N SER A 169 -1.42 0.67 18.65
CA SER A 169 -1.91 1.95 19.17
C SER A 169 -3.05 1.81 20.19
N GLY A 170 -3.82 0.71 20.14
CA GLY A 170 -4.92 0.48 21.06
C GLY A 170 -5.97 -0.52 20.56
N ILE A 171 -6.97 -0.76 21.39
CA ILE A 171 -8.04 -1.75 21.12
C ILE A 171 -8.80 -1.43 19.84
N ALA A 172 -9.01 -0.14 19.55
CA ALA A 172 -9.80 0.27 18.41
C ALA A 172 -9.15 -0.11 17.05
N SER A 173 -7.83 -0.26 17.00
CA SER A 173 -7.12 -0.61 15.76
C SER A 173 -7.25 -2.08 15.39
N THR A 174 -7.66 -2.94 16.34
CA THR A 174 -7.58 -4.39 16.13
C THR A 174 -8.59 -4.91 15.12
N LYS A 175 -9.66 -4.15 14.86
CA LYS A 175 -10.71 -4.47 13.89
C LYS A 175 -10.50 -3.82 12.52
N ILE A 176 -9.55 -2.90 12.38
CA ILE A 176 -9.37 -2.13 11.15
C ILE A 176 -8.36 -2.88 10.25
N PRO A 177 -8.74 -3.34 9.06
CA PRO A 177 -7.80 -3.93 8.12
C PRO A 177 -6.87 -2.88 7.53
N VAL A 178 -5.62 -3.27 7.27
CA VAL A 178 -4.59 -2.43 6.64
C VAL A 178 -4.11 -3.11 5.37
N VAL A 179 -4.11 -2.39 4.26
CA VAL A 179 -3.63 -2.87 2.95
C VAL A 179 -2.53 -1.96 2.45
N VAL A 180 -1.48 -2.54 1.87
CA VAL A 180 -0.43 -1.78 1.20
C VAL A 180 -0.70 -1.79 -0.29
N LEU A 181 -0.89 -0.61 -0.89
CA LEU A 181 -1.09 -0.45 -2.32
C LEU A 181 0.25 -0.18 -3.00
N GLY A 182 0.52 -0.87 -4.09
CA GLY A 182 1.67 -0.60 -4.96
C GLY A 182 1.30 -0.74 -6.42
N ASN A 183 2.31 -0.67 -7.28
CA ASN A 183 2.15 -0.81 -8.73
C ASN A 183 3.32 -1.55 -9.39
N SER A 184 4.10 -2.26 -8.58
CA SER A 184 5.18 -3.13 -9.02
C SER A 184 5.04 -4.51 -8.39
N PRO A 185 5.73 -5.52 -8.94
CA PRO A 185 5.94 -6.80 -8.25
C PRO A 185 6.74 -6.62 -6.94
N ILE A 186 6.90 -7.71 -6.20
CA ILE A 186 7.84 -7.84 -5.09
C ILE A 186 9.04 -8.72 -5.49
N THR A 187 10.13 -8.67 -4.73
CA THR A 187 11.23 -9.62 -4.87
C THR A 187 10.87 -10.96 -4.22
N GLU A 188 11.47 -12.06 -4.70
CA GLU A 188 11.21 -13.41 -4.19
C GLU A 188 11.51 -13.54 -2.69
N SER A 189 12.51 -12.82 -2.19
CA SER A 189 12.87 -12.77 -0.77
C SER A 189 11.74 -12.28 0.14
N TYR A 190 10.77 -11.52 -0.38
CA TYR A 190 9.62 -11.04 0.39
C TYR A 190 8.41 -11.98 0.37
N ILE A 191 8.39 -13.03 -0.48
CA ILE A 191 7.22 -13.94 -0.63
C ILE A 191 6.78 -14.50 0.73
N LYS A 192 7.70 -15.11 1.47
CA LYS A 192 7.39 -15.70 2.79
C LYS A 192 6.97 -14.61 3.80
N LYS A 193 7.58 -13.43 3.72
CA LYS A 193 7.34 -12.33 4.68
C LYS A 193 5.96 -11.72 4.48
N VAL A 194 5.53 -11.42 3.25
CA VAL A 194 4.19 -10.84 3.00
C VAL A 194 3.08 -11.82 3.32
N ASP A 195 3.26 -13.11 3.04
CA ASP A 195 2.33 -14.15 3.44
C ASP A 195 2.23 -14.26 4.96
N PHE A 196 3.37 -14.21 5.67
CA PHE A 196 3.39 -14.21 7.13
C PHE A 196 2.67 -13.00 7.72
N LEU A 197 2.90 -11.80 7.19
CA LEU A 197 2.25 -10.55 7.64
C LEU A 197 0.72 -10.61 7.47
N LYS A 198 0.24 -11.24 6.38
CA LYS A 198 -1.18 -11.49 6.19
C LYS A 198 -1.74 -12.50 7.18
N THR A 199 -1.09 -13.64 7.33
CA THR A 199 -1.58 -14.68 8.25
C THR A 199 -1.53 -14.26 9.73
N SER A 200 -0.59 -13.39 10.09
CA SER A 200 -0.49 -12.83 11.45
C SER A 200 -1.46 -11.67 11.68
N GLY A 201 -2.17 -11.19 10.65
CA GLY A 201 -3.12 -10.10 10.75
C GLY A 201 -2.51 -8.70 10.82
N VAL A 202 -1.20 -8.55 10.67
CA VAL A 202 -0.53 -7.23 10.69
C VAL A 202 -0.95 -6.39 9.47
N ILE A 203 -0.91 -6.99 8.27
CA ILE A 203 -1.32 -6.37 6.99
C ILE A 203 -2.16 -7.37 6.22
N GLN A 204 -3.37 -7.00 5.80
CA GLN A 204 -4.32 -7.90 5.14
C GLN A 204 -4.01 -8.14 3.65
N GLY A 205 -3.14 -7.34 3.06
CA GLY A 205 -2.59 -7.63 1.74
C GLY A 205 -1.67 -6.54 1.21
N PHE A 206 -0.76 -6.93 0.32
CA PHE A 206 -0.02 -6.05 -0.57
C PHE A 206 -0.63 -6.19 -1.97
N TRP A 207 -1.26 -5.14 -2.48
CA TRP A 207 -1.95 -5.16 -3.76
C TRP A 207 -1.21 -4.31 -4.78
N SER A 208 -0.67 -4.94 -5.83
CA SER A 208 -0.18 -4.22 -7.00
C SER A 208 -1.34 -3.89 -7.93
N LEU A 209 -1.56 -2.61 -8.19
CA LEU A 209 -2.62 -2.09 -9.05
C LEU A 209 -2.17 -1.95 -10.52
N ASN A 210 -1.02 -2.53 -10.88
CA ASN A 210 -0.52 -2.59 -12.25
C ASN A 210 -0.60 -4.05 -12.76
N PRO A 211 -1.59 -4.40 -13.61
CA PRO A 211 -1.76 -5.77 -14.09
C PRO A 211 -0.62 -6.27 -14.99
N ASN A 212 0.09 -5.36 -15.68
CA ASN A 212 1.10 -5.70 -16.67
C ASN A 212 2.36 -4.83 -16.49
N PRO A 213 3.13 -5.02 -15.40
CA PRO A 213 4.32 -4.22 -15.11
C PRO A 213 5.53 -4.58 -15.99
N THR A 214 5.51 -5.73 -16.66
CA THR A 214 6.53 -6.24 -17.59
C THR A 214 5.88 -7.31 -18.48
N ASN A 215 6.49 -7.56 -19.65
CA ASN A 215 6.12 -8.67 -20.54
C ASN A 215 6.81 -10.00 -20.20
N SER A 216 7.71 -9.99 -19.20
CA SER A 216 8.46 -11.18 -18.75
C SER A 216 7.94 -11.69 -17.41
N ASP A 217 8.44 -12.82 -16.91
CA ASP A 217 7.94 -13.42 -15.66
C ASP A 217 8.17 -12.55 -14.42
N TYR A 218 7.21 -12.53 -13.51
CA TYR A 218 7.30 -11.84 -12.23
C TYR A 218 6.37 -12.50 -11.20
N VAL A 219 6.59 -12.19 -9.92
CA VAL A 219 5.71 -12.64 -8.83
C VAL A 219 4.35 -11.97 -8.99
N LYS A 220 3.36 -12.71 -9.52
CA LYS A 220 1.97 -12.23 -9.66
C LYS A 220 1.21 -12.33 -8.35
N ASN A 221 1.28 -13.47 -7.69
CA ASN A 221 0.62 -13.76 -6.42
C ASN A 221 1.56 -14.60 -5.55
N THR A 222 1.45 -14.46 -4.24
CA THR A 222 2.11 -15.37 -3.28
C THR A 222 1.17 -16.51 -2.86
N PRO A 223 1.70 -17.64 -2.35
CA PRO A 223 0.88 -18.81 -2.00
C PRO A 223 -0.29 -18.53 -1.07
N LYS A 224 -0.13 -17.65 -0.07
CA LYS A 224 -1.22 -17.25 0.85
C LYS A 224 -1.89 -15.93 0.47
N LEU A 225 -1.62 -15.44 -0.73
CA LEU A 225 -2.17 -14.20 -1.25
C LEU A 225 -1.85 -12.99 -0.36
N GLY A 226 -0.71 -13.02 0.34
CA GLY A 226 -0.12 -11.89 1.05
C GLY A 226 0.28 -10.76 0.11
N PHE A 227 0.76 -11.10 -1.09
CA PHE A 227 0.87 -10.19 -2.22
C PHE A 227 0.02 -10.68 -3.39
N GLN A 228 -0.66 -9.74 -4.06
CA GLN A 228 -1.49 -9.99 -5.24
C GLN A 228 -1.33 -8.88 -6.27
N THR A 229 -1.24 -9.27 -7.54
CA THR A 229 -1.43 -8.37 -8.68
C THR A 229 -2.90 -8.33 -9.02
N ILE A 230 -3.52 -7.17 -8.86
CA ILE A 230 -4.93 -6.96 -9.14
C ILE A 230 -5.10 -6.84 -10.66
N LEU A 231 -5.93 -7.70 -11.24
CA LEU A 231 -6.09 -7.82 -12.69
C LEU A 231 -7.20 -6.93 -13.23
N ASN A 232 -8.22 -6.63 -12.41
CA ASN A 232 -9.36 -5.82 -12.80
C ASN A 232 -10.08 -5.21 -11.59
N ASN A 233 -10.96 -4.25 -11.84
CA ASN A 233 -11.71 -3.56 -10.77
C ASN A 233 -12.65 -4.47 -10.00
N LYS A 234 -13.18 -5.54 -10.62
CA LYS A 234 -14.06 -6.50 -9.94
C LYS A 234 -13.30 -7.25 -8.84
N GLN A 235 -12.07 -7.67 -9.11
CA GLN A 235 -11.19 -8.25 -8.10
C GLN A 235 -10.89 -7.24 -6.99
N LEU A 236 -10.58 -5.99 -7.33
CA LEU A 236 -10.30 -4.94 -6.33
C LEU A 236 -11.50 -4.70 -5.40
N LEU A 237 -12.70 -4.59 -5.97
CA LEU A 237 -13.96 -4.45 -5.25
C LEU A 237 -14.22 -5.65 -4.34
N ASN A 238 -14.12 -6.88 -4.87
CA ASN A 238 -14.36 -8.09 -4.10
C ASN A 238 -13.41 -8.21 -2.91
N ASN A 239 -12.12 -7.98 -3.14
CA ASN A 239 -11.11 -7.99 -2.08
C ASN A 239 -11.41 -6.92 -1.02
N SER A 240 -11.81 -5.71 -1.44
CA SER A 240 -12.17 -4.62 -0.51
C SER A 240 -13.42 -4.96 0.29
N LYS A 241 -14.45 -5.50 -0.37
CA LYS A 241 -15.71 -5.92 0.24
C LYS A 241 -15.48 -7.01 1.29
N GLU A 242 -14.67 -8.02 0.97
CA GLU A 242 -14.31 -9.08 1.91
C GLU A 242 -13.70 -8.49 3.19
N LEU A 243 -12.73 -7.57 3.06
CA LEU A 243 -12.09 -6.95 4.23
C LEU A 243 -13.03 -6.06 5.04
N VAL A 244 -13.91 -5.30 4.38
CA VAL A 244 -14.85 -4.38 5.04
C VAL A 244 -15.97 -5.12 5.78
N THR A 245 -16.42 -6.27 5.26
CA THR A 245 -17.55 -7.02 5.82
C THR A 245 -17.15 -8.09 6.85
N ASN A 246 -15.87 -8.46 6.91
CA ASN A 246 -15.41 -9.53 7.79
C ASN A 246 -15.17 -9.01 9.22
N ASP A 247 -15.66 -9.73 10.23
CA ASP A 247 -15.48 -9.42 11.65
C ASP A 247 -14.18 -10.04 12.18
N MET A 248 -13.05 -9.62 11.61
CA MET A 248 -11.73 -10.07 12.04
C MET A 248 -11.23 -9.25 13.24
N ASN A 249 -10.45 -9.89 14.11
CA ASN A 249 -9.82 -9.23 15.25
C ASN A 249 -8.34 -9.59 15.36
N TYR A 250 -7.48 -8.58 15.31
CA TYR A 250 -6.05 -8.74 15.58
C TYR A 250 -5.76 -8.84 17.08
N PHE A 251 -4.85 -9.75 17.45
CA PHE A 251 -4.33 -9.85 18.80
C PHE A 251 -2.86 -10.31 18.78
N SER A 252 -2.07 -9.78 19.71
CA SER A 252 -0.66 -10.15 19.91
C SER A 252 -0.26 -9.87 21.35
N SER A 253 0.57 -10.72 21.95
CA SER A 253 1.13 -10.50 23.29
C SER A 253 2.39 -11.34 23.49
N MET A 254 3.27 -10.91 24.39
CA MET A 254 4.49 -11.64 24.78
C MET A 254 4.36 -12.10 26.23
N ILE A 255 3.78 -13.29 26.42
CA ILE A 255 3.55 -13.89 27.75
C ILE A 255 4.10 -15.31 27.84
N SER A 256 4.31 -15.80 29.07
CA SER A 256 4.79 -17.16 29.30
C SER A 256 3.73 -18.20 28.90
N LYS A 257 4.18 -19.41 28.55
CA LYS A 257 3.27 -20.52 28.23
C LYS A 257 2.34 -20.88 29.40
N LEU A 258 2.84 -20.74 30.64
CA LEU A 258 2.04 -20.96 31.85
C LEU A 258 0.87 -19.96 31.91
N LYS A 259 1.16 -18.67 31.72
CA LYS A 259 0.13 -17.63 31.76
C LYS A 259 -0.86 -17.75 30.60
N LEU A 260 -0.37 -18.04 29.40
CA LEU A 260 -1.22 -18.30 28.24
C LEU A 260 -2.17 -19.48 28.49
N GLY A 261 -1.67 -20.58 29.07
CA GLY A 261 -2.49 -21.73 29.45
C GLY A 261 -3.56 -21.39 30.49
N GLU A 262 -3.24 -20.55 31.47
CA GLU A 262 -4.21 -20.04 32.44
C GLU A 262 -5.32 -19.23 31.77
N ILE A 263 -4.96 -18.31 30.88
CA ILE A 263 -5.92 -17.48 30.12
C ILE A 263 -6.86 -18.35 29.30
N ILE A 264 -6.32 -19.35 28.58
CA ILE A 264 -7.14 -20.29 27.79
C ILE A 264 -8.12 -21.03 28.69
N ARG A 265 -7.66 -21.55 29.83
CA ARG A 265 -8.50 -22.27 30.79
C ARG A 265 -9.63 -21.39 31.31
N ILE A 266 -9.35 -20.16 31.75
CA ILE A 266 -10.37 -19.23 32.24
C ILE A 266 -11.37 -18.90 31.13
N SER A 267 -10.88 -18.56 29.95
CA SER A 267 -11.72 -18.14 28.82
C SER A 267 -12.63 -19.27 28.33
N SER A 268 -12.17 -20.53 28.39
CA SER A 268 -12.94 -21.70 27.97
C SER A 268 -14.19 -22.00 28.83
N GLN A 269 -14.30 -21.39 30.01
CA GLN A 269 -15.45 -21.55 30.90
C GLN A 269 -16.69 -20.76 30.43
N GLU A 270 -16.52 -19.81 29.51
CA GLU A 270 -17.62 -19.05 28.92
C GLU A 270 -18.53 -19.94 28.06
N THR A 271 -19.81 -19.56 27.97
CA THR A 271 -20.88 -20.43 27.43
C THR A 271 -20.86 -20.57 25.90
N THR A 272 -20.42 -19.53 25.18
CA THR A 272 -20.42 -19.50 23.71
C THR A 272 -19.02 -19.23 23.18
N ASP A 273 -18.73 -19.64 21.95
CA ASP A 273 -17.39 -19.42 21.37
C ASP A 273 -17.04 -17.94 21.21
N ILE A 274 -18.03 -17.08 20.95
CA ILE A 274 -17.85 -15.62 20.93
C ILE A 274 -17.48 -15.12 22.32
N ALA A 275 -18.22 -15.51 23.37
CA ALA A 275 -17.91 -15.11 24.74
C ALA A 275 -16.52 -15.61 25.19
N LYS A 276 -16.14 -16.84 24.82
CA LYS A 276 -14.79 -17.38 25.05
C LYS A 276 -13.73 -16.52 24.37
N ALA A 277 -13.95 -16.12 23.11
CA ALA A 277 -13.03 -15.26 22.37
C ALA A 277 -12.91 -13.86 22.99
N GLU A 278 -14.03 -13.23 23.36
CA GLU A 278 -14.06 -11.92 24.00
C GLU A 278 -13.35 -11.93 25.36
N LYS A 279 -13.58 -12.99 26.16
CA LYS A 279 -12.88 -13.20 27.43
C LYS A 279 -11.38 -13.38 27.24
N PHE A 280 -10.98 -14.20 26.27
CA PHE A 280 -9.58 -14.42 25.93
C PHE A 280 -8.90 -13.11 25.52
N LEU A 281 -9.53 -12.34 24.63
CA LEU A 281 -9.01 -11.06 24.13
C LEU A 281 -8.88 -10.03 25.25
N THR A 282 -9.79 -10.03 26.22
CA THR A 282 -9.70 -9.16 27.39
C THR A 282 -8.53 -9.56 28.28
N LEU A 283 -8.34 -10.86 28.51
CA LEU A 283 -7.30 -11.39 29.41
C LEU A 283 -5.89 -11.32 28.82
N ILE A 284 -5.71 -11.50 27.51
CA ILE A 284 -4.37 -11.48 26.88
C ILE A 284 -3.77 -10.07 26.77
N ARG A 285 -4.59 -9.04 26.99
CA ARG A 285 -4.24 -7.62 26.91
C ARG A 285 -3.90 -7.00 28.28
N ASN A 286 -4.20 -7.72 29.37
CA ASN A 286 -3.91 -7.34 30.76
C ASN A 286 -2.78 -8.19 31.35
#